data_AF-F9P1Q7-F1
#
_entry.id   AF-F9P1Q7-F1
#
_cell.length_a   1.000
_cell.length_b   1.000
_cell.length_c   1.000
_cell.angle_alpha   90.00
_cell.angle_beta   90.00
_cell.angle_gamma   90.00
#
_symmetry.space_group_name_H-M   'P 1'
#
loop_
_entity.id
_entity.type
_entity.pdbx_description
1 polymer ?
#
loop_
_entity_poly.entity_id
_entity_poly.type
_entity_poly.pdbx_seq_one_letter_code
_entity_poly.pdbx_strand_id
1 'polypeptide(L)' 'MLNLYFVYNGHCQFFLGTFDNVDDLIERMEYHQWAFSAITHPRFEKHIGKRTTRFDYGAKDCYYLATFSGG' A
#
# COMPACT_ATOMS: atom_id res chain seq x y z
N MET A 1 0.39 15.46 -1.74
CA MET A 1 -0.65 14.44 -1.92
C MET A 1 0.00 13.07 -2.06
N LEU A 2 -0.55 12.09 -1.35
CA LEU A 2 -0.12 10.70 -1.32
C LEU A 2 -1.20 9.83 -1.94
N ASN A 3 -0.88 9.05 -2.96
CA ASN A 3 -1.82 8.12 -3.57
C ASN A 3 -1.50 6.70 -3.11
N LEU A 4 -2.51 5.93 -2.72
CA LEU A 4 -2.35 4.54 -2.31
C LEU A 4 -2.95 3.60 -3.36
N TYR A 5 -2.18 2.60 -3.75
CA TYR A 5 -2.60 1.52 -4.62
C TYR A 5 -2.36 0.17 -3.94
N PHE A 6 -3.25 -0.78 -4.17
CA PHE A 6 -2.98 -2.20 -3.95
C PHE A 6 -2.60 -2.83 -5.29
N VAL A 7 -1.41 -3.43 -5.34
CA VAL A 7 -0.92 -4.17 -6.49
C VAL A 7 -1.12 -5.65 -6.24
N TYR A 8 -1.68 -6.36 -7.22
CA TYR A 8 -1.82 -7.82 -7.20
C TYR A 8 -1.40 -8.43 -8.54
N ASN A 9 -1.03 -9.70 -8.53
CA ASN A 9 -0.44 -10.39 -9.68
C ASN A 9 0.78 -9.65 -10.28
N GLY A 10 1.49 -8.85 -9.46
CA GLY A 10 2.68 -8.10 -9.84
C GLY A 10 2.48 -6.91 -10.78
N HIS A 11 1.27 -6.66 -11.28
CA HIS A 11 1.02 -5.58 -12.25
C HIS A 11 -0.38 -4.95 -12.19
N CYS A 12 -1.40 -5.67 -11.73
CA CYS A 12 -2.75 -5.12 -11.64
C CYS A 12 -2.81 -4.14 -10.47
N GLN A 13 -3.29 -2.92 -10.72
CA GLN A 13 -3.38 -1.86 -9.71
C GLN A 13 -4.83 -1.58 -9.36
N PHE A 14 -5.13 -1.55 -8.06
CA PHE A 14 -6.40 -1.11 -7.52
C PHE A 14 -6.18 0.15 -6.68
N PHE A 15 -6.88 1.24 -7.02
CA PHE A 15 -6.72 2.51 -6.34
C PHE A 15 -7.52 2.55 -5.03
N LEU A 16 -6.83 2.86 -3.93
CA LEU A 16 -7.43 2.87 -2.58
C LEU A 16 -7.76 4.27 -2.07
N GLY A 17 -7.17 5.31 -2.65
CA GLY A 17 -7.47 6.71 -2.33
C GLY A 17 -6.27 7.65 -2.45
N THR A 18 -6.55 8.92 -2.22
CA THR A 18 -5.56 9.99 -2.07
C THR A 18 -5.67 10.57 -0.67
N PHE A 19 -4.52 10.84 -0.07
CA PHE A 19 -4.37 11.25 1.33
C PHE A 19 -3.46 12.48 1.42
N ASP A 20 -3.74 13.32 2.42
CA ASP A 20 -2.93 14.50 2.72
C ASP A 20 -1.84 14.20 3.75
N ASN A 21 -2.01 13.16 4.56
CA ASN A 21 -1.05 12.72 5.56
C ASN A 21 -0.78 11.21 5.46
N VAL A 22 0.28 10.77 6.14
CA VAL A 22 0.73 9.36 6.12
C VAL A 22 -0.16 8.49 7.02
N ASP A 23 -0.68 9.01 8.12
CA ASP A 23 -1.44 8.24 9.10
C ASP A 23 -2.74 7.70 8.49
N ASP A 24 -3.52 8.54 7.81
CA ASP A 24 -4.76 8.15 7.11
C ASP A 24 -4.48 7.12 6.01
N LEU A 25 -3.33 7.26 5.32
CA LEU A 25 -2.90 6.31 4.30
C LEU A 25 -2.61 4.94 4.92
N ILE A 26 -1.93 4.90 6.07
CA ILE A 26 -1.62 3.66 6.79
C ILE A 26 -2.91 3.03 7.33
N GLU A 27 -3.82 3.82 7.91
CA GLU A 27 -5.12 3.31 8.38
C GLU A 27 -5.91 2.67 7.23
N ARG A 28 -5.95 3.31 6.05
CA ARG A 28 -6.60 2.73 4.87
C ARG A 28 -5.93 1.43 4.43
N MET A 29 -4.61 1.38 4.45
CA MET A 29 -3.82 0.20 4.09
C MET A 29 -4.11 -0.97 5.03
N GLU A 30 -4.10 -0.74 6.34
CA GLU A 30 -4.40 -1.74 7.37
C GLU A 30 -5.85 -2.22 7.27
N TYR A 31 -6.80 -1.30 7.11
CA TYR A 31 -8.21 -1.66 6.91
C TYR A 31 -8.41 -2.55 5.68
N HIS A 32 -7.81 -2.18 4.54
CA HIS A 32 -7.92 -2.99 3.32
C HIS A 32 -7.28 -4.37 3.51
N GLN A 33 -6.14 -4.43 4.20
CA GLN A 33 -5.49 -5.70 4.51
C GLN A 33 -6.39 -6.58 5.35
N TRP A 34 -6.96 -6.04 6.43
CA TRP A 34 -7.83 -6.77 7.34
C TRP A 34 -9.12 -7.27 6.66
N ALA A 35 -9.73 -6.43 5.81
CA ALA A 35 -10.99 -6.76 5.17
C ALA A 35 -10.87 -7.77 4.01
N PHE A 36 -9.73 -7.79 3.31
CA PHE A 36 -9.57 -8.53 2.05
C PHE A 36 -8.42 -9.54 2.03
N SER A 37 -7.65 -9.68 3.10
CA SER A 37 -6.57 -10.67 3.21
C SER A 37 -6.94 -11.82 4.14
N ALA A 38 -6.50 -13.03 3.80
CA ALA A 38 -6.53 -14.18 4.70
C ALA A 38 -5.43 -14.15 5.78
N ILE A 39 -4.47 -13.22 5.69
CA ILE A 39 -3.36 -13.11 6.65
C ILE A 39 -3.83 -12.31 7.86
N THR A 40 -3.97 -12.96 9.01
CA THR A 40 -4.48 -12.31 10.24
C THR A 40 -3.43 -11.47 10.98
N HIS A 41 -2.14 -11.75 10.80
CA HIS A 41 -1.04 -11.02 11.44
C HIS A 41 0.03 -10.68 10.39
N PRO A 42 -0.23 -9.72 9.49
CA PRO A 42 0.71 -9.35 8.46
C PRO A 42 2.00 -8.79 9.09
N ARG A 43 3.14 -9.12 8.48
CA ARG A 43 4.40 -8.41 8.71
C ARG A 43 4.67 -7.57 7.48
N PHE A 44 4.68 -6.26 7.67
CA PHE A 44 4.95 -5.33 6.59
C PHE A 44 6.45 -5.10 6.44
N GLU A 45 6.96 -5.28 5.24
CA GLU A 45 8.32 -4.87 4.86
C GLU A 45 8.23 -3.61 3.99
N LYS A 46 8.95 -2.56 4.40
CA LYS A 46 8.91 -1.25 3.73
C LYS A 46 10.11 -1.09 2.82
N HIS A 47 9.85 -0.78 1.56
CA HIS A 47 10.85 -0.43 0.55
C HIS A 47 10.66 1.02 0.10
N ILE A 48 11.64 1.87 0.40
CA ILE A 48 11.57 3.32 0.13
C ILE A 48 12.29 3.62 -1.19
N GLY A 49 11.54 4.15 -2.16
CA GLY A 49 12.05 4.72 -3.40
C GLY A 49 12.07 6.26 -3.36
N LYS A 50 12.45 6.90 -4.47
CA LYS A 50 12.55 8.38 -4.55
C LYS A 50 11.20 9.10 -4.39
N ARG A 51 10.15 8.58 -5.00
CA ARG A 51 8.78 9.16 -4.96
C ARG A 51 7.72 8.10 -4.66
N THR A 52 8.17 6.92 -4.25
CA THR A 52 7.31 5.77 -4.01
C THR A 52 7.74 5.08 -2.73
N THR A 53 6.79 4.49 -2.03
CA THR A 53 7.05 3.57 -0.94
C THR A 53 6.20 2.33 -1.17
N ARG A 54 6.86 1.18 -1.20
CA ARG A 54 6.22 -0.12 -1.37
C ARG A 54 6.17 -0.83 -0.01
N PHE A 55 5.03 -1.41 0.31
CA PHE A 55 4.82 -2.19 1.53
C PHE A 55 4.41 -3.60 1.15
N ASP A 56 5.32 -4.54 1.39
CA ASP A 56 5.11 -5.95 1.10
C ASP A 56 4.52 -6.62 2.32
N TYR A 57 3.54 -7.49 2.09
CA TYR A 57 3.02 -8.38 3.13
C TYR A 57 2.54 -9.68 2.50
N GLY A 58 3.03 -10.81 3.01
CA GLY A 58 2.73 -12.11 2.40
C GLY A 58 3.49 -12.35 1.09
N ALA A 59 2.78 -12.37 -0.03
CA ALA A 59 3.33 -12.73 -1.34
C ALA A 59 4.00 -11.54 -2.05
N LYS A 60 5.14 -11.77 -2.73
CA LYS A 60 5.93 -10.69 -3.37
C LYS A 60 5.21 -9.97 -4.52
N ASP A 61 4.19 -10.59 -5.09
CA ASP A 61 3.37 -10.07 -6.18
C ASP A 61 2.10 -9.37 -5.70
N CYS A 62 1.87 -9.33 -4.38
CA CYS A 62 0.79 -8.61 -3.72
C CYS A 62 1.35 -7.60 -2.71
N TYR A 63 1.24 -6.30 -3.00
CA TYR A 63 1.85 -5.27 -2.17
C TYR A 63 1.09 -3.95 -2.26
N TYR A 64 1.25 -3.10 -1.24
CA TYR A 64 0.77 -1.73 -1.31
C TYR A 64 1.83 -0.81 -1.89
N LEU A 65 1.41 0.12 -2.73
CA LEU A 65 2.26 1.11 -3.35
C LEU A 65 1.73 2.51 -3.02
N ALA A 66 2.43 3.22 -2.17
CA ALA A 66 2.22 4.63 -1.94
C ALA A 66 3.06 5.43 -2.94
N THR A 67 2.47 6.41 -3.62
CA THR A 67 3.18 7.33 -4.52
C THR A 67 2.98 8.78 -4.07
N PHE A 68 4.05 9.57 -4.14
CA PHE A 68 4.02 10.98 -3.82
C PHE A 68 3.95 11.81 -5.11
N SER A 69 2.84 12.51 -5.29
CA SER A 69 2.56 13.34 -6.45
C SER A 69 2.91 14.82 -6.23
N GLY A 70 3.40 15.21 -5.05
CA GLY A 70 3.89 16.57 -4.81
C GLY A 70 5.20 16.85 -5.56
N GLY A 71 5.25 17.99 -6.26
CA GLY A 71 6.44 18.54 -6.91
C GLY A 71 7.30 19.33 -5.94
#